data_AF-A0A496AQC1-F1
#
_entry.id   AF-A0A496AQC1-F1
#
_cell.length_a   1.000
_cell.length_b   1.000
_cell.length_c   1.000
_cell.angle_alpha   90.00
_cell.angle_beta   90.00
_cell.angle_gamma   90.00
#
_symmetry.space_group_name_H-M   'P 1'
#
loop_
_entity.id
_entity.type
_entity.pdbx_description
1 polymer ?
#
loop_
_entity_poly.entity_id
_entity_poly.type
_entity_poly.pdbx_seq_one_letter_code
_entity_poly.pdbx_strand_id
1 'polypeptide(L)'
;MKRYPEYKESGVEWIREIPVHWGIQRLKHVAKILPSNVDKHIYPEEIQVRLCNYTDVYYNDYITVDTVMAKGSCKEREFEKFAISKGDVVITKDSETPDDIGVPTFVKDDLDEGCA
;
A
#
# COMPACT_ATOMS: atom_id res chain seq x y z
N MET A 1 -21.18 -11.38 -12.56
CA MET A 1 -21.39 -10.83 -11.19
C MET A 1 -22.88 -10.77 -10.88
N LYS A 2 -23.29 -11.12 -9.65
CA LYS A 2 -24.70 -11.05 -9.20
C LYS A 2 -24.97 -9.62 -8.69
N ARG A 3 -26.05 -8.99 -9.16
CA ARG A 3 -26.47 -7.65 -8.68
C ARG A 3 -27.09 -7.75 -7.29
N TYR A 4 -26.99 -6.67 -6.51
CA TYR A 4 -27.71 -6.55 -5.25
C TYR A 4 -29.20 -6.27 -5.54
N PRO A 5 -30.12 -6.65 -4.63
CA PRO A 5 -31.56 -6.48 -4.86
C PRO A 5 -32.00 -5.01 -4.85
N GLU A 6 -31.34 -4.16 -4.05
CA GLU A 6 -31.71 -2.76 -3.85
C GLU A 6 -30.48 -1.88 -3.69
N TYR A 7 -30.58 -0.64 -4.16
CA TYR A 7 -29.54 0.38 -4.13
C TYR A 7 -30.07 1.69 -3.54
N LYS A 8 -29.16 2.53 -3.03
CA LYS A 8 -29.41 3.89 -2.54
C LYS A 8 -28.34 4.83 -3.06
N GLU A 9 -28.64 6.13 -3.10
CA GLU A 9 -27.62 7.15 -3.38
C GLU A 9 -26.54 7.15 -2.31
N SER A 10 -25.27 7.15 -2.74
CA SER A 10 -24.10 7.21 -1.84
C SER A 10 -23.80 8.62 -1.35
N GLY A 11 -24.29 9.66 -2.03
CA GLY A 11 -23.87 11.04 -1.79
C GLY A 11 -22.43 11.35 -2.24
N VAL A 12 -21.76 10.43 -2.95
CA VAL A 12 -20.44 10.61 -3.56
C VAL A 12 -20.59 10.55 -5.08
N GLU A 13 -20.34 11.67 -5.75
CA GLU A 13 -20.66 11.89 -7.18
C GLU A 13 -20.11 10.78 -8.10
N TRP A 14 -18.87 10.36 -7.89
CA TRP A 14 -18.21 9.37 -8.73
C TRP A 14 -18.60 7.91 -8.42
N ILE A 15 -19.14 7.63 -7.21
CA ILE A 15 -19.65 6.30 -6.82
C ILE A 15 -21.11 6.13 -7.25
N ARG A 16 -21.91 7.21 -7.18
CA ARG A 16 -23.35 7.25 -7.47
C ARG A 16 -24.15 6.37 -6.52
N GLU A 17 -24.53 5.16 -6.92
CA GLU A 17 -25.41 4.28 -6.15
C GLU A 17 -24.63 3.13 -5.49
N ILE A 18 -25.02 2.78 -4.25
CA ILE A 18 -24.44 1.67 -3.49
C ILE A 18 -25.55 0.76 -2.95
N PRO A 19 -25.27 -0.50 -2.61
CA PRO A 19 -26.26 -1.39 -2.02
C PRO A 19 -26.86 -0.80 -0.73
N VAL A 20 -28.17 -0.96 -0.52
CA VAL A 20 -28.88 -0.33 0.62
C VAL A 20 -28.24 -0.65 1.97
N HIS A 21 -27.77 -1.88 2.16
CA HIS A 21 -27.16 -2.35 3.41
C HIS A 21 -25.71 -1.87 3.64
N TRP A 22 -25.06 -1.24 2.65
CA TRP A 22 -23.71 -0.72 2.83
C TRP A 22 -23.71 0.57 3.64
N GLY A 23 -22.76 0.69 4.57
CA GLY A 23 -22.42 1.94 5.24
C GLY A 23 -21.35 2.71 4.46
N ILE A 24 -21.23 4.01 4.74
CA ILE A 24 -20.17 4.86 4.20
C ILE A 24 -19.25 5.26 5.36
N GLN A 25 -17.96 5.00 5.22
CA GLN A 25 -16.95 5.38 6.21
C GLN A 25 -15.73 5.99 5.53
N ARG A 26 -15.07 6.92 6.21
CA ARG A 26 -13.79 7.47 5.75
C ARG A 26 -12.68 6.44 6.00
N LEU A 27 -11.80 6.23 5.02
CA LEU A 27 -10.73 5.22 5.08
C LEU A 27 -9.87 5.31 6.34
N LYS A 28 -9.55 6.52 6.81
CA LYS A 28 -8.76 6.76 8.05
C LYS A 28 -9.38 6.17 9.34
N HIS A 29 -10.65 5.78 9.33
CA HIS A 29 -11.33 5.16 10.47
C HIS A 29 -11.29 3.64 10.43
N VAL A 30 -10.94 3.05 9.28
CA VAL A 30 -10.96 1.59 9.06
C VAL A 30 -9.60 1.03 8.65
N ALA A 31 -8.63 1.89 8.36
CA ALA A 31 -7.27 1.52 7.97
C ALA A 31 -6.22 2.37 8.70
N LYS A 32 -5.07 1.74 9.00
CA LYS A 32 -3.86 2.41 9.48
C LYS A 32 -3.09 2.91 8.25
N ILE A 33 -3.04 4.23 8.07
CA ILE A 33 -2.36 4.86 6.92
C ILE A 33 -1.00 5.37 7.38
N LEU A 34 0.08 4.84 6.82
CA LEU A 34 1.45 5.12 7.26
C LEU A 34 2.29 5.66 6.11
N PRO A 35 2.71 6.94 6.16
CA PRO A 35 3.71 7.44 5.22
C PRO A 35 5.10 6.98 5.66
N SER A 36 5.70 6.05 4.92
CA SER A 36 7.07 5.59 5.15
C SER A 36 8.09 6.67 4.81
N ASN A 37 9.19 6.68 5.55
CA ASN A 37 10.36 7.52 5.32
C ASN A 37 11.66 6.69 5.19
N VAL A 38 11.54 5.38 5.00
CA VAL A 38 12.68 4.50 4.73
C VAL A 38 13.22 4.80 3.34
N ASP A 39 14.53 4.91 3.20
CA ASP A 39 15.18 5.28 1.95
C ASP A 39 16.20 4.22 1.50
N LYS A 40 16.93 4.54 0.43
CA LYS A 40 17.90 3.63 -0.22
C LYS A 40 19.30 3.67 0.39
N HIS A 41 19.55 4.50 1.40
CA HIS A 41 20.85 4.52 2.06
C HIS A 41 21.01 3.23 2.86
N ILE A 42 22.25 2.75 2.88
CA ILE A 42 22.60 1.51 3.55
C ILE A 42 23.66 1.84 4.59
N TYR A 43 23.28 1.63 5.84
CA TYR A 43 24.12 1.76 7.02
C TYR A 43 24.37 0.35 7.58
N PRO A 44 25.63 -0.10 7.69
CA PRO A 44 25.95 -1.47 8.15
C PRO A 44 25.42 -1.82 9.54
N GLU A 45 25.23 -0.83 10.40
CA GLU A 45 24.71 -0.95 11.76
C GLU A 45 23.18 -1.02 11.85
N GLU A 46 22.48 -0.75 10.75
CA GLU A 46 21.02 -0.78 10.67
C GLU A 46 20.49 -2.12 10.15
N ILE A 47 19.19 -2.35 10.32
CA ILE A 47 18.52 -3.54 9.80
C ILE A 47 18.55 -3.46 8.27
N GLN A 48 19.12 -4.49 7.65
CA GLN A 48 19.16 -4.61 6.20
C GLN A 48 17.79 -5.08 5.69
N VAL A 49 17.24 -4.37 4.72
CA VAL A 49 15.89 -4.62 4.20
C VAL A 49 15.87 -4.64 2.67
N ARG A 50 14.83 -5.28 2.13
CA ARG A 50 14.39 -5.07 0.75
C ARG A 50 13.48 -3.85 0.74
N LEU A 51 13.88 -2.81 0.02
CA LEU A 51 13.16 -1.55 -0.04
C LEU A 51 12.08 -1.60 -1.12
N CYS A 52 10.80 -1.55 -0.71
CA CYS A 52 9.68 -1.38 -1.63
C CYS A 52 9.52 0.10 -1.96
N ASN A 53 10.09 0.53 -3.08
CA ASN A 53 10.11 1.94 -3.47
C ASN A 53 8.97 2.30 -4.43
N TYR A 54 8.93 3.57 -4.85
CA TYR A 54 7.94 4.08 -5.79
C TYR A 54 7.78 3.22 -7.05
N THR A 55 8.88 2.82 -7.69
CA THR A 55 8.82 2.06 -8.95
C THR A 55 8.30 0.64 -8.74
N ASP A 56 8.59 0.02 -7.59
CA ASP A 56 8.06 -1.29 -7.25
C ASP A 56 6.53 -1.23 -7.11
N VAL A 57 6.01 -0.18 -6.47
CA VAL A 57 4.57 0.06 -6.34
C VAL A 57 3.93 0.42 -7.68
N TYR A 58 4.56 1.30 -8.45
CA TYR A 58 3.99 1.86 -9.67
C TYR A 58 3.87 0.83 -10.80
N TYR A 59 4.87 -0.06 -10.96
CA TYR A 59 4.91 -1.00 -12.07
C TYR A 59 4.35 -2.39 -11.77
N ASN A 60 3.95 -2.68 -10.53
CA ASN A 60 3.45 -3.99 -10.13
C ASN A 60 2.08 -3.91 -9.48
N ASP A 61 1.11 -4.67 -10.00
CA ASP A 61 -0.18 -4.88 -9.32
C ASP A 61 -0.02 -5.69 -8.02
N TYR A 62 1.03 -6.51 -7.95
CA TYR A 62 1.30 -7.40 -6.83
C TYR A 62 2.77 -7.39 -6.44
N ILE A 63 3.02 -7.35 -5.13
CA ILE A 63 4.32 -7.67 -4.54
C ILE A 63 4.31 -9.14 -4.12
N THR A 64 5.29 -9.88 -4.62
CA THR A 64 5.48 -11.32 -4.37
C THR A 64 6.89 -11.59 -3.86
N VAL A 65 7.17 -12.84 -3.47
CA VAL A 65 8.53 -13.26 -3.07
C VAL A 65 9.56 -13.05 -4.18
N ASP A 66 9.12 -13.14 -5.43
CA ASP A 66 9.97 -13.02 -6.63
C ASP A 66 10.15 -11.56 -7.09
N THR A 67 9.46 -10.59 -6.47
CA THR A 67 9.62 -9.18 -6.83
C THR A 67 11.03 -8.71 -6.48
N VAL A 68 11.79 -8.32 -7.51
CA VAL A 68 13.16 -7.85 -7.36
C VAL A 68 13.15 -6.40 -6.88
N MET A 69 13.56 -6.19 -5.63
CA MET A 69 13.61 -4.88 -5.00
C MET A 69 15.05 -4.41 -4.76
N ALA A 70 15.20 -3.10 -4.62
CA ALA A 70 16.45 -2.52 -4.17
C ALA A 70 16.76 -2.93 -2.72
N LYS A 71 18.04 -2.86 -2.34
CA LYS A 71 18.45 -2.98 -0.94
C LYS A 71 18.41 -1.61 -0.27
N GLY A 72 18.04 -1.60 1.01
CA GLY A 72 18.12 -0.43 1.88
C GLY A 72 18.47 -0.85 3.30
N SER A 73 18.56 0.12 4.20
CA SER A 73 18.57 -0.14 5.63
C SER A 73 17.61 0.78 6.36
N CYS A 74 17.18 0.37 7.55
CA CYS A 74 16.42 1.24 8.44
C CYS A 74 16.66 0.91 9.90
N LYS A 75 16.29 1.85 10.77
CA LYS A 75 16.34 1.64 12.22
C LYS A 75 15.27 0.65 12.64
N GLU A 76 15.50 -0.04 13.74
CA GLU A 76 14.54 -1.00 14.32
C GLU A 76 13.12 -0.40 14.46
N ARG A 77 13.00 0.82 15.00
CA ARG A 77 11.73 1.55 15.13
C ARG A 77 11.02 1.85 13.80
N GLU A 78 11.77 1.96 12.70
CA GLU A 78 11.24 2.20 11.35
C GLU A 78 10.78 0.89 10.76
N PHE A 79 11.57 -0.17 10.93
CA PHE A 79 11.19 -1.53 10.56
C PHE A 79 9.90 -1.96 11.23
N GLU A 80 9.76 -1.80 12.55
CA GLU A 80 8.53 -2.13 13.30
C GLU A 80 7.28 -1.40 12.78
N LYS A 81 7.46 -0.22 12.18
CA LYS A 81 6.36 0.62 11.70
C LYS A 81 6.03 0.40 10.23
N PHE A 82 7.04 0.18 9.42
CA PHE A 82 6.94 0.24 7.96
C PHE A 82 7.22 -1.09 7.28
N ALA A 83 7.60 -2.13 8.02
CA ALA A 83 7.67 -3.46 7.47
C ALA A 83 6.32 -3.84 6.85
N ILE A 84 6.35 -4.20 5.57
CA ILE A 84 5.15 -4.59 4.83
C ILE A 84 4.94 -6.10 4.96
N SER A 85 3.68 -6.50 5.12
CA SER A 85 3.27 -7.88 5.30
C SER A 85 2.22 -8.28 4.27
N LYS A 86 2.06 -9.59 4.09
CA LYS A 86 0.96 -10.14 3.27
C LYS A 86 -0.38 -9.52 3.66
N GLY A 87 -1.10 -9.01 2.67
CA GLY A 87 -2.41 -8.37 2.85
C GLY A 87 -2.35 -6.84 2.91
N ASP A 88 -1.16 -6.25 3.03
CA ASP A 88 -1.01 -4.80 2.97
C ASP A 88 -1.24 -4.27 1.55
N VAL A 89 -1.69 -3.01 1.49
CA VAL A 89 -1.81 -2.23 0.26
C VAL A 89 -0.85 -1.06 0.36
N VAL A 90 0.08 -0.97 -0.58
CA VAL A 90 1.03 0.14 -0.69
C VAL A 90 0.57 1.03 -1.83
N ILE A 91 0.68 2.36 -1.68
CA ILE A 91 0.24 3.33 -2.68
C ILE A 91 1.31 4.37 -2.98
N THR A 92 1.39 4.84 -4.22
CA THR A 92 2.21 6.01 -4.56
C THR A 92 1.66 7.25 -3.86
N LYS A 93 2.46 7.84 -2.96
CA LYS A 93 2.05 9.00 -2.16
C LYS A 93 2.10 10.29 -2.97
N ASP A 94 3.12 10.44 -3.81
CA ASP A 94 3.40 11.59 -4.65
C ASP A 94 3.98 11.11 -5.99
N SER A 95 3.99 12.01 -6.99
CA SER A 95 4.45 11.75 -8.35
C SER A 95 4.71 13.08 -9.08
N GLU A 96 5.18 13.00 -10.32
CA GLU A 96 5.36 14.17 -11.19
C GLU A 96 4.03 14.72 -11.74
N THR A 97 3.05 13.84 -12.01
CA THR A 97 1.73 14.22 -12.54
C THR A 97 0.60 13.77 -11.61
N PRO A 98 -0.50 14.54 -11.48
CA PRO A 98 -1.62 14.15 -10.60
C PRO A 98 -2.24 12.77 -10.92
N ASP A 99 -2.12 12.32 -12.18
CA ASP A 99 -2.68 11.05 -12.64
C ASP A 99 -1.90 9.82 -12.12
N ASP A 100 -0.66 10.02 -11.66
CA ASP A 100 0.22 8.98 -11.12
C ASP A 100 0.15 8.85 -9.58
N ILE A 101 -0.70 9.65 -8.91
CA ILE A 101 -0.87 9.62 -7.45
C ILE A 101 -1.91 8.56 -7.07
N GLY A 102 -1.60 7.78 -6.03
CA GLY A 102 -2.51 6.79 -5.47
C GLY A 102 -2.57 5.49 -6.26
N VAL A 103 -1.58 5.22 -7.13
CA VAL A 103 -1.40 3.93 -7.80
C VAL A 103 -1.12 2.87 -6.74
N PRO A 104 -1.97 1.83 -6.61
CA PRO A 104 -1.84 0.84 -5.55
C PRO A 104 -1.14 -0.44 -6.03
N THR A 105 -0.48 -1.12 -5.09
CA THR A 105 -0.05 -2.52 -5.23
C THR A 105 -0.51 -3.34 -4.03
N PHE A 106 -0.75 -4.64 -4.23
CA PHE A 106 -1.15 -5.57 -3.18
C PHE A 106 -0.02 -6.52 -2.80
N VAL A 107 0.33 -6.59 -1.51
CA VAL A 107 1.32 -7.55 -0.99
C VAL A 107 0.68 -8.93 -0.91
N LYS A 108 0.94 -9.76 -1.91
CA LYS A 108 0.26 -11.03 -2.14
C LYS A 108 0.83 -12.17 -1.30
N ASP A 109 2.14 -12.18 -1.13
CA ASP A 109 2.87 -13.25 -0.46
C ASP A 109 3.46 -12.79 0.87
N ASP A 110 3.82 -13.75 1.72
CA ASP A 110 4.60 -13.48 2.91
C ASP A 110 6.05 -13.25 2.48
N LEU A 111 6.66 -12.17 2.96
CA LEU A 111 7.98 -11.73 2.50
C LEU A 111 9.01 -12.16 3.55
N ASP A 112 9.58 -13.34 3.34
CA ASP A 112 10.50 -14.05 4.26
C ASP A 112 11.66 -13.19 4.80
N GLU A 113 12.08 -12.18 4.02
CA GLU A 113 13.13 -11.24 4.34
C GLU A 113 12.56 -9.83 4.46
N GLY A 114 12.73 -9.23 5.65
CA GLY A 114 12.23 -7.92 6.06
C GLY A 114 12.17 -6.90 4.92
N CYS A 115 10.95 -6.69 4.43
CA CYS A 115 10.65 -5.71 3.40
C CYS A 115 9.99 -4.50 4.04
N ALA A 116 10.44 -3.29 3.69
CA ALA A 116 9.98 -2.04 4.26
C ALA A 116 9.94 -0.92 3.21
#